data_AF-A0A6I0F226-F1
#
_entry.id   AF-A0A6I0F226-F1
#
_cell.length_a   1.000
_cell.length_b   1.000
_cell.length_c   1.000
_cell.angle_alpha   90.00
_cell.angle_beta   90.00
_cell.angle_gamma   90.00
#
_symmetry.space_group_name_H-M   'P 1'
#
loop_
_entity.id
_entity.type
_entity.pdbx_description
1 polymer ?
#
loop_
_entity_poly.entity_id
_entity_poly.type
_entity_poly.pdbx_seq_one_letter_code
_entity_poly.pdbx_strand_id
1 'polypeptide(L)' 'MARIWHEKEAIRQKVISAFKGKDADLFLFGSRASQNYRANSDYDIGYYTDEKVSSSMLNKLKEE' A
#
# COMPACT_ATOMS: atom_id res chain seq x y z
N MET A 1 -21.07 15.85 -13.37
CA MET A 1 -20.10 15.88 -12.25
C MET A 1 -19.08 14.78 -12.49
N ALA A 2 -17.79 15.12 -12.61
CA ALA A 2 -16.75 14.11 -12.78
C ALA A 2 -16.54 13.36 -11.45
N ARG A 3 -16.63 12.03 -11.47
CA ARG A 3 -16.37 11.18 -10.29
C ARG A 3 -14.86 11.16 -10.08
N ILE A 4 -14.37 11.85 -9.04
CA ILE A 4 -12.94 11.85 -8.71
C ILE A 4 -12.63 10.51 -8.02
N TRP A 5 -11.90 9.64 -8.71
CA TRP A 5 -11.43 8.38 -8.15
C TRP A 5 -10.22 8.64 -7.25
N HIS A 6 -10.46 8.68 -5.95
CA HIS A 6 -9.42 8.80 -4.92
C HIS A 6 -8.78 7.44 -4.58
N GLU A 7 -8.76 6.48 -5.50
CA GLU A 7 -8.22 5.13 -5.30
C GLU A 7 -6.79 5.16 -4.74
N LYS A 8 -5.96 6.07 -5.27
CA LYS A 8 -4.58 6.27 -4.80
C LYS A 8 -4.51 6.66 -3.33
N GLU A 9 -5.39 7.57 -2.90
CA GLU A 9 -5.46 8.04 -1.51
C GLU A 9 -6.06 6.96 -0.60
N ALA A 10 -7.07 6.23 -1.06
CA ALA A 10 -7.67 5.13 -0.32
C ALA A 10 -6.66 4.01 -0.02
N ILE A 11 -5.89 3.58 -1.03
CA ILE A 11 -4.82 2.58 -0.86
C ILE A 11 -3.76 3.09 0.13
N ARG A 12 -3.34 4.35 0.00
CA ARG A 12 -2.37 4.96 0.91
C ARG A 12 -2.87 4.95 2.36
N GLN A 13 -4.11 5.38 2.60
CA GLN A 13 -4.72 5.39 3.92
C GLN A 13 -4.88 3.99 4.50
N LYS A 14 -5.24 2.99 3.67
CA LYS A 14 -5.36 1.58 4.07
C LYS A 14 -4.03 1.03 4.54
N VAL A 15 -2.95 1.25 3.78
CA VAL A 15 -1.60 0.79 4.14
C VAL A 15 -1.12 1.49 5.41
N ILE A 16 -1.21 2.82 5.50
CA ILE A 16 -0.79 3.58 6.70
C ILE A 16 -1.55 3.09 7.94
N SER A 17 -2.86 2.87 7.81
CA SER A 17 -3.69 2.39 8.91
C SER A 17 -3.29 1.00 9.37
N ALA A 18 -2.90 0.10 8.46
CA ALA A 18 -2.46 -1.24 8.81
C ALA A 18 -1.16 -1.23 9.64
N PHE A 19 -0.22 -0.34 9.31
CA PHE A 19 1.05 -0.20 10.03
C PHE A 19 0.98 0.80 11.21
N LYS A 20 -0.21 1.28 11.57
CA LYS A 20 -0.38 2.22 12.67
C LYS A 20 0.15 1.61 13.98
N GLY A 21 1.06 2.33 14.64
CA GLY A 21 1.69 1.89 15.89
C GLY A 21 2.81 0.87 15.70
N LYS A 22 3.24 0.62 14.45
CA LYS A 22 4.46 -0.11 14.12
C LYS A 22 5.54 0.88 13.70
N ASP A 23 6.75 0.66 14.18
CA ASP A 23 7.93 1.34 13.65
C ASP A 23 8.31 0.63 12.36
N ALA A 24 7.84 1.19 11.24
CA ALA A 24 8.02 0.61 9.92
C ALA A 24 8.19 1.68 8.86
N ASP A 25 9.23 1.54 8.04
CA ASP A 25 9.44 2.35 6.86
C ASP A 25 8.70 1.72 5.68
N LEU A 26 7.76 2.47 5.10
CA LEU A 26 6.97 2.03 3.95
C LEU A 26 7.52 2.65 2.67
N PHE A 27 7.66 1.85 1.62
CA PHE A 27 8.13 2.33 0.32
C PHE A 27 7.36 1.71 -0.84
N LEU A 28 7.18 2.51 -1.89
CA LEU A 28 6.59 2.07 -3.16
C LEU A 28 7.70 1.56 -4.07
N PHE A 29 7.48 0.42 -4.71
CA PHE A 29 8.37 -0.09 -5.76
C PHE A 29 7.59 -0.44 -7.03
N GLY A 30 8.24 -1.11 -7.99
CA GLY A 30 7.59 -1.60 -9.20
C GLY A 30 7.15 -0.52 -10.19
N SER A 31 6.09 -0.80 -10.94
CA SER A 31 5.67 0.00 -12.10
C SER A 31 5.24 1.42 -11.74
N ARG A 32 4.58 1.59 -10.58
CA ARG A 32 4.13 2.91 -10.11
C ARG A 32 5.27 3.76 -9.57
N ALA A 33 6.27 3.16 -8.92
CA ALA A 33 7.49 3.87 -8.50
C ALA A 33 8.34 4.32 -9.70
N SER A 34 8.43 3.48 -10.74
CA SER A 34 9.18 3.76 -11.96
C SER A 34 8.42 4.60 -13.00
N GLN A 35 7.21 5.05 -12.68
CA GLN A 35 6.31 5.79 -13.59
C GLN A 35 5.93 5.05 -14.89
N ASN A 36 6.17 3.74 -14.96
CA ASN A 36 5.84 2.88 -16.12
C ASN A 36 4.54 2.09 -15.91
N TYR A 37 3.58 2.66 -15.19
CA TYR A 37 2.32 1.99 -14.84
C TYR A 37 1.21 2.23 -15.87
N ARG A 38 0.29 1.28 -15.98
CA ARG A 38 -0.94 1.39 -16.77
C ARG A 38 -2.13 1.69 -15.85
N ALA A 39 -3.27 2.01 -16.43
CA ALA A 39 -4.49 2.34 -15.68
C ALA A 39 -4.89 1.23 -14.67
N ASN A 40 -4.61 -0.02 -14.99
CA ASN A 40 -4.91 -1.21 -14.18
C ASN A 40 -3.70 -1.81 -13.46
N SER A 41 -2.57 -1.11 -13.43
CA SER A 41 -1.40 -1.58 -12.66
C SER A 41 -1.72 -1.54 -11.17
N ASP A 42 -1.31 -2.58 -10.47
CA ASP A 42 -1.37 -2.71 -9.02
C ASP A 42 -0.37 -1.78 -8.31
N TYR A 43 -0.39 -1.84 -6.99
CA TYR A 43 0.51 -1.11 -6.10
C TYR A 43 1.45 -2.10 -5.42
N ASP A 44 2.73 -2.01 -5.75
CA ASP A 44 3.78 -2.78 -5.09
C ASP A 44 4.30 -2.01 -3.86
N ILE A 45 3.91 -2.45 -2.67
CA ILE A 45 4.29 -1.81 -1.40
C ILE A 45 5.23 -2.73 -0.61
N GLY A 46 6.40 -2.21 -0.28
CA GLY A 46 7.39 -2.85 0.60
C GLY A 46 7.42 -2.18 1.96
N TYR A 47 7.95 -2.91 2.96
CA TYR A 47 8.15 -2.37 4.29
C TYR A 47 9.46 -2.88 4.91
N TYR A 48 10.11 -2.03 5.71
CA TYR A 48 11.18 -2.41 6.62
C TYR A 48 10.73 -2.19 8.05
N THR A 49 11.07 -3.11 8.95
CA THR A 49 10.78 -2.99 10.38
C THR A 49 11.67 -3.96 11.14
N ASP A 50 12.03 -3.58 12.37
CA ASP A 50 12.77 -4.45 13.28
C ASP A 50 11.87 -5.50 13.96
N GLU A 51 10.55 -5.29 13.92
CA GLU A 51 9.57 -6.20 14.51
C GLU A 51 8.96 -7.15 13.48
N LYS A 52 8.77 -8.42 13.84
CA LYS A 52 8.00 -9.33 13.00
C LYS A 52 6.55 -8.83 12.83
N VAL A 53 6.16 -8.62 11.58
CA VAL A 53 4.76 -8.38 11.21
C VAL A 53 4.04 -9.72 11.09
N SER A 54 2.85 -9.83 11.68
CA SER A 54 2.07 -11.07 11.59
C SER A 54 1.53 -11.25 10.17
N SER A 55 1.56 -12.49 9.67
CA SER A 55 0.95 -12.85 8.39
C SER A 55 -0.55 -12.51 8.35
N SER A 56 -1.23 -12.57 9.48
CA SER A 56 -2.64 -12.17 9.62
C SER A 56 -2.91 -10.71 9.30
N MET A 57 -1.96 -9.81 9.59
CA MET A 57 -2.09 -8.38 9.29
C MET A 57 -1.88 -8.13 7.78
N LEU A 58 -0.91 -8.81 7.18
CA LEU A 58 -0.66 -8.73 5.73
C LEU A 58 -1.82 -9.30 4.91
N ASN A 59 -2.47 -10.36 5.37
CA ASN A 59 -3.63 -10.93 4.68
C ASN A 59 -4.81 -9.95 4.61
N LYS A 60 -5.01 -9.11 5.64
CA LYS A 60 -6.05 -8.05 5.62
C LYS A 60 -5.81 -6.97 4.56
N LEU A 61 -4.57 -6.81 4.10
CA LEU A 61 -4.27 -5.90 2.99
C LEU A 61 -4.59 -6.53 1.62
N LYS A 62 -4.64 -7.87 1.53
CA LYS A 62 -4.80 -8.63 0.29
C LYS A 62 -6.26 -8.91 -0.09
N GLU A 63 -7.16 -8.93 0.88
CA GLU A 63 -8.61 -9.10 0.65
C GLU A 63 -9.25 -7.73 0.36
N GLU A 64 -9.35 -7.39 -0.92
CA GLU A 64 -10.40 -6.53 -1.51
C GLU A 64 -10.43 -6.68 -3.04
#